data_AF-F0WEK7-F1
#
_entry.id   AF-F0WEK7-F1
#
_cell.length_a   1.000
_cell.length_b   1.000
_cell.length_c   1.000
_cell.angle_alpha   90.00
_cell.angle_beta   90.00
_cell.angle_gamma   90.00
#
_symmetry.space_group_name_H-M   'P 1'
#
loop_
_entity.id
_entity.type
_entity.pdbx_description
1 polymer ?
#
loop_
_entity_poly.entity_id
_entity_poly.type
_entity_poly.pdbx_seq_one_letter_code
_entity_poly.pdbx_strand_id
1 'polypeptide(L)'
;MTVVAAPSVPKQHQRSYKIREKIAAIKAACEVGEWEAAKQCSVPCRTLRDWLAKASEYDGFDGNLKKTTIGGQGRHELMPFAQELVTFMKDRRRNDKILATRQMIVFIKANHFKWFQIYLKDKKSEESGYAALMNLCQRLAVRHGFLQKTASETKQRSIELKGVKRVFISKYINNTVIRICQ
;
A
#
# COMPACT_ATOMS: atom_id res chain seq x y z
N MET A 1 -51.44 17.15 7.12
CA MET A 1 -50.94 15.78 6.90
C MET A 1 -49.53 15.69 7.45
N THR A 2 -49.34 15.07 8.61
CA THR A 2 -48.01 14.90 9.24
C THR A 2 -47.32 13.69 8.63
N VAL A 3 -46.20 13.91 7.94
CA VAL A 3 -45.35 12.85 7.41
C VAL A 3 -44.65 12.18 8.58
N VAL A 4 -45.09 10.97 8.96
CA VAL A 4 -44.39 10.15 9.95
C VAL A 4 -43.13 9.61 9.29
N ALA A 5 -41.96 10.08 9.74
CA ALA A 5 -40.68 9.55 9.31
C ALA A 5 -40.58 8.07 9.70
N ALA A 6 -40.28 7.21 8.72
CA ALA A 6 -40.08 5.79 8.95
C ALA A 6 -38.95 5.56 9.97
N PRO A 7 -39.11 4.63 10.93
CA PRO A 7 -38.07 4.33 11.90
C PRO A 7 -36.82 3.84 11.18
N SER A 8 -35.69 4.52 11.39
CA SER A 8 -34.41 4.15 10.81
C SER A 8 -33.99 2.76 11.29
N VAL A 9 -33.76 1.83 10.36
CA VAL A 9 -33.25 0.49 10.66
C VAL A 9 -31.91 0.61 11.40
N PRO A 10 -31.74 -0.01 12.59
CA PRO A 10 -30.47 0.05 13.30
C PRO A 10 -29.36 -0.57 12.46
N LYS A 11 -28.23 0.13 12.34
CA LYS A 11 -27.05 -0.37 11.62
C LYS A 11 -26.57 -1.66 12.29
N GLN A 12 -26.56 -2.77 11.54
CA GLN A 12 -26.00 -4.03 12.05
C GLN A 12 -24.53 -3.81 12.41
N HIS A 13 -24.18 -4.08 13.67
CA HIS A 13 -22.80 -4.08 14.12
C HIS A 13 -22.09 -5.32 13.56
N GLN A 14 -21.18 -5.13 12.59
CA GLN A 14 -20.37 -6.22 12.06
C GLN A 14 -19.36 -6.68 13.12
N ARG A 15 -19.52 -7.91 13.61
CA ARG A 15 -18.54 -8.55 14.49
C ARG A 15 -17.27 -8.88 13.72
N SER A 16 -16.11 -8.47 14.24
CA SER A 16 -14.80 -8.85 13.72
C SER A 16 -14.26 -10.06 14.47
N TYR A 17 -13.93 -11.14 13.76
CA TYR A 17 -13.34 -12.34 14.35
C TYR A 17 -11.85 -12.41 14.04
N LYS A 18 -11.05 -12.76 15.06
CA LYS A 18 -9.60 -12.97 14.89
C LYS A 18 -9.34 -14.30 14.19
N ILE A 19 -8.23 -14.42 13.47
CA ILE A 19 -7.86 -15.65 12.75
C ILE A 19 -7.82 -16.86 13.69
N ARG A 20 -7.30 -16.71 14.91
CA ARG A 20 -7.35 -17.79 15.93
C ARG A 20 -8.76 -18.32 16.20
N GLU A 21 -9.76 -17.44 16.25
CA GLU A 21 -11.16 -17.79 16.55
C GLU A 21 -11.77 -18.51 15.35
N LYS A 22 -11.40 -18.10 14.14
CA LYS A 22 -11.80 -18.77 12.90
C LYS A 22 -11.24 -20.18 12.81
N ILE A 23 -9.93 -20.34 13.06
CA ILE A 23 -9.26 -21.65 13.06
C ILE A 23 -9.87 -22.57 14.13
N ALA A 24 -10.10 -22.05 15.34
CA ALA A 24 -10.74 -22.83 16.41
C ALA A 24 -12.16 -23.30 16.01
N ALA A 25 -12.96 -22.42 15.41
CA ALA A 25 -14.30 -22.77 14.95
C ALA A 25 -14.30 -23.78 13.79
N ILE A 26 -13.34 -23.68 12.87
CA ILE A 26 -13.16 -24.66 11.78
C ILE A 26 -12.79 -26.03 12.37
N LYS A 27 -11.85 -26.09 13.33
CA LYS A 27 -11.45 -27.34 13.98
C LYS A 27 -12.62 -27.97 14.74
N ALA A 28 -13.37 -27.18 15.52
CA ALA A 28 -14.57 -27.64 16.20
C ALA A 28 -15.63 -28.16 15.23
N ALA A 29 -15.78 -27.55 14.05
CA ALA A 29 -16.73 -28.02 13.04
C ALA A 29 -16.35 -29.38 12.45
N CYS A 30 -15.06 -29.71 12.36
CA CYS A 30 -14.59 -31.04 11.95
C CYS A 30 -14.87 -32.11 13.00
N GLU A 31 -14.81 -31.76 14.29
CA GLU A 31 -15.00 -32.71 15.41
C GLU A 31 -16.48 -32.96 15.73
N VAL A 32 -17.28 -31.88 15.79
CA VAL A 32 -18.65 -31.92 16.36
C VAL A 32 -19.73 -31.56 15.34
N GLY A 33 -19.34 -31.11 14.13
CA GLY A 33 -20.26 -30.67 13.08
C GLY A 33 -20.58 -29.16 13.12
N GLU A 34 -21.04 -28.62 11.98
CA GLU A 34 -21.20 -27.17 11.76
C GLU A 34 -22.09 -26.48 12.80
N TRP A 35 -23.22 -27.08 13.14
CA TRP A 35 -24.23 -26.44 13.99
C TRP A 35 -23.79 -26.36 15.45
N GLU A 36 -23.20 -27.43 15.96
CA GLU A 36 -22.70 -27.48 17.34
C GLU A 36 -21.47 -26.59 17.52
N ALA A 37 -20.55 -26.59 16.55
CA ALA A 37 -19.40 -25.69 16.54
C ALA A 37 -19.81 -24.21 16.48
N ALA A 38 -20.82 -23.85 15.68
CA ALA A 38 -21.36 -22.50 15.61
C ALA A 38 -21.92 -22.04 16.96
N LYS A 39 -22.64 -22.92 17.66
CA LYS A 39 -23.20 -22.66 18.99
C LYS A 39 -22.10 -22.48 20.04
N GLN A 40 -21.12 -23.40 20.08
CA GLN A 40 -20.00 -23.33 21.01
C GLN A 40 -19.14 -22.08 20.81
N CYS A 41 -18.85 -21.72 19.55
CA CYS A 41 -18.02 -20.57 19.22
C CYS A 41 -18.78 -19.23 19.21
N SER A 42 -20.10 -19.24 19.42
CA SER A 42 -20.97 -18.05 19.29
C SER A 42 -20.82 -17.33 17.94
N VAL A 43 -20.67 -18.10 16.86
CA VAL A 43 -20.53 -17.62 15.48
C VAL A 43 -21.79 -17.98 14.69
N PRO A 44 -22.38 -17.07 13.91
CA PRO A 44 -23.51 -17.42 13.03
C PRO A 44 -23.14 -18.55 12.07
N CYS A 45 -24.01 -19.55 11.89
CA CYS A 45 -23.72 -20.73 11.06
C CYS A 45 -23.29 -20.35 9.63
N ARG A 46 -23.90 -19.32 9.04
CA ARG A 46 -23.53 -18.82 7.71
C ARG A 46 -22.07 -18.36 7.65
N THR A 47 -21.63 -17.63 8.67
CA THR A 47 -20.25 -17.16 8.78
C THR A 47 -19.26 -18.30 8.95
N LEU A 48 -19.61 -19.32 9.73
CA LEU A 48 -18.78 -20.52 9.88
C LEU A 48 -18.65 -21.28 8.55
N ARG A 49 -19.74 -21.40 7.79
CA ARG A 49 -19.73 -22.02 6.46
C ARG A 49 -18.85 -21.26 5.47
N ASP A 50 -18.91 -19.92 5.48
CA ASP A 50 -18.02 -19.08 4.65
C ASP A 50 -16.54 -19.28 5.00
N TRP A 51 -16.22 -19.59 6.26
CA TRP A 51 -14.85 -19.90 6.69
C TRP A 51 -14.43 -21.32 6.31
N LEU A 52 -15.33 -22.29 6.42
CA LEU A 52 -15.11 -23.68 5.97
C LEU A 52 -14.82 -23.74 4.46
N ALA A 53 -15.49 -22.91 3.65
CA ALA A 53 -15.20 -22.79 2.23
C ALA A 53 -13.75 -22.33 1.93
N LYS A 54 -13.08 -21.70 2.91
CA LYS A 54 -11.69 -21.24 2.86
C LYS A 54 -10.80 -21.98 3.85
N ALA A 55 -11.21 -23.17 4.31
CA ALA A 55 -10.51 -23.90 5.37
C ALA A 55 -9.04 -24.17 5.01
N SER A 56 -8.73 -24.47 3.75
CA SER A 56 -7.37 -24.68 3.27
C SER A 56 -6.48 -23.44 3.42
N GLU A 57 -7.03 -22.23 3.25
CA GLU A 57 -6.30 -20.97 3.47
C GLU A 57 -5.98 -20.76 4.96
N TYR A 58 -6.85 -21.23 5.86
CA TYR A 58 -6.67 -21.09 7.31
C TYR A 58 -5.76 -22.18 7.90
N ASP A 59 -5.76 -23.39 7.35
CA ASP A 59 -4.97 -24.52 7.84
C ASP A 59 -3.46 -24.31 7.58
N GLY A 60 -3.12 -23.76 6.41
CA GLY A 60 -1.74 -23.41 6.04
C GLY A 60 -1.25 -22.04 6.55
N PHE A 61 -2.02 -21.35 7.40
CA PHE A 61 -1.67 -19.98 7.81
C PHE A 61 -0.65 -19.95 8.95
N ASP A 62 0.60 -19.56 8.66
CA ASP A 62 1.66 -19.40 9.70
C ASP A 62 1.69 -18.00 10.37
N GLY A 63 0.88 -17.07 9.87
CA GLY A 63 1.01 -15.66 10.20
C GLY A 63 0.46 -15.26 11.58
N ASN A 64 0.41 -13.94 11.83
CA ASN A 64 -0.09 -13.43 13.10
C ASN A 64 -1.60 -13.70 13.32
N LEU A 65 -1.90 -14.65 14.21
CA LEU A 65 -3.23 -15.11 14.55
C LEU A 65 -4.15 -14.06 15.23
N LYS A 66 -3.58 -12.94 15.71
CA LYS A 66 -4.34 -11.83 16.31
C LYS A 66 -5.00 -10.94 15.25
N LYS A 67 -4.60 -11.04 13.98
CA LYS A 67 -5.23 -10.32 12.88
C LYS A 67 -6.63 -10.86 12.60
N THR A 68 -7.46 -10.07 11.90
CA THR A 68 -8.83 -10.46 11.51
C THR A 68 -8.89 -11.03 10.08
N THR A 69 -7.88 -10.77 9.26
CA THR A 69 -7.76 -11.22 7.87
C THR A 69 -6.38 -11.82 7.59
N ILE A 70 -6.35 -12.85 6.74
CA ILE A 70 -5.17 -13.66 6.36
C ILE A 70 -4.05 -12.81 5.70
N GLY A 71 -4.29 -11.53 5.41
CA GLY A 71 -3.36 -10.70 4.64
C GLY A 71 -3.60 -10.86 3.14
N GLY A 72 -2.72 -10.31 2.30
CA GLY A 72 -2.87 -10.40 0.83
C GLY A 72 -4.00 -9.56 0.22
N GLN A 73 -4.96 -9.10 1.02
CA GLN A 73 -6.05 -8.18 0.62
C GLN A 73 -5.57 -6.72 0.44
N GLY A 74 -4.26 -6.52 0.22
CA GLY A 74 -3.74 -5.22 -0.16
C GLY A 74 -4.40 -4.78 -1.47
N ARG A 75 -4.71 -3.49 -1.59
CA ARG A 75 -5.34 -2.96 -2.81
C ARG A 75 -4.38 -3.16 -4.00
N HIS A 76 -4.76 -4.03 -4.93
CA HIS A 76 -3.99 -4.29 -6.15
C HIS A 76 -3.63 -2.99 -6.87
N GLU A 77 -2.43 -2.91 -7.43
CA GLU A 77 -2.02 -1.76 -8.23
C GLU A 77 -2.91 -1.70 -9.49
N LEU A 78 -3.67 -0.62 -9.66
CA LEU A 78 -4.58 -0.49 -10.81
C LEU A 78 -3.81 -0.37 -12.14
N MET A 79 -2.57 0.11 -12.07
CA MET A 79 -1.72 0.29 -13.24
C MET A 79 -0.93 -1.01 -13.50
N PRO A 80 -1.08 -1.66 -14.66
CA PRO A 80 -0.36 -2.89 -14.98
C PRO A 80 1.15 -2.68 -15.11
N PHE A 81 1.58 -1.44 -15.37
CA PHE A 81 2.98 -1.02 -15.52
C PHE A 81 3.54 -0.30 -14.28
N ALA A 82 2.93 -0.49 -13.10
CA ALA A 82 3.33 0.21 -11.89
C ALA A 82 4.82 0.03 -11.54
N GLN A 83 5.38 -1.16 -11.78
CA GLN A 83 6.81 -1.43 -11.56
C GLN A 83 7.72 -0.58 -12.46
N GLU A 84 7.38 -0.43 -13.74
CA GLU A 84 8.16 0.41 -14.68
C GLU A 84 8.14 1.88 -14.25
N LEU A 85 6.96 2.37 -13.85
CA LEU A 85 6.82 3.73 -13.34
C LEU A 85 7.64 3.93 -12.05
N VAL A 86 7.68 2.93 -11.17
CA VAL A 86 8.54 2.95 -9.97
C VAL A 86 10.02 2.98 -10.33
N THR A 87 10.45 2.21 -11.34
CA THR A 87 11.83 2.26 -11.85
C THR A 87 12.18 3.66 -12.36
N PHE A 88 11.31 4.25 -13.18
CA PHE A 88 11.45 5.65 -13.63
C PHE A 88 11.55 6.62 -12.45
N MET A 89 10.71 6.47 -11.42
CA MET A 89 10.77 7.32 -10.21
C MET A 89 12.10 7.17 -9.46
N LYS A 90 12.63 5.95 -9.35
CA LYS A 90 13.95 5.68 -8.75
C LYS A 90 15.06 6.32 -9.57
N ASP A 91 15.01 6.23 -10.90
CA ASP A 91 16.00 6.85 -11.79
C ASP A 91 16.00 8.36 -11.73
N ARG A 92 14.83 8.99 -11.67
CA ARG A 92 14.70 10.43 -11.46
C ARG A 92 15.39 10.85 -10.17
N ARG A 93 15.17 10.11 -9.07
CA ARG A 93 15.84 10.36 -7.78
C ARG A 93 17.34 10.11 -7.82
N ARG A 94 17.82 9.05 -8.49
CA ARG A 94 19.26 8.77 -8.64
C ARG A 94 20.00 9.89 -9.36
N ASN A 95 19.33 10.53 -10.32
CA ASN A 95 19.87 11.63 -11.10
C ASN A 95 19.61 13.02 -10.47
N ASP A 96 19.20 13.08 -9.19
CA ASP A 96 18.85 14.31 -8.47
C ASP A 96 17.80 15.19 -9.19
N LYS A 97 16.96 14.58 -10.04
CA LYS A 97 15.90 15.30 -10.76
C LYS A 97 14.63 15.36 -9.90
N ILE A 98 13.94 16.50 -9.98
CA ILE A 98 12.66 16.71 -9.28
C ILE A 98 11.65 15.65 -9.75
N LEU A 99 11.13 14.86 -8.82
CA LEU A 99 10.04 13.93 -9.08
C LEU A 99 8.71 14.58 -8.67
N ALA A 100 8.01 15.13 -9.65
CA ALA A 100 6.66 15.64 -9.50
C ALA A 100 5.66 14.69 -10.15
N THR A 101 4.41 14.68 -9.67
CA THR A 101 3.35 13.83 -10.23
C THR A 101 3.09 14.11 -11.71
N ARG A 102 3.27 15.36 -12.17
CA ARG A 102 3.25 15.71 -13.60
C ARG A 102 4.24 14.89 -14.42
N GLN A 103 5.45 14.66 -13.91
CA GLN A 103 6.49 13.89 -14.61
C GLN A 103 6.11 12.41 -14.71
N MET A 104 5.43 11.87 -13.69
CA MET A 104 4.86 10.52 -13.74
C MET A 104 3.79 10.43 -14.83
N ILE A 105 2.90 11.42 -14.93
CA ILE A 105 1.87 11.46 -15.98
C ILE A 105 2.50 11.58 -17.38
N VAL A 106 3.55 12.39 -17.55
CA VAL A 106 4.29 12.49 -18.82
C VAL A 106 4.90 11.14 -19.21
N PHE A 107 5.49 10.42 -18.26
CA PHE A 107 6.00 9.06 -18.49
C PHE A 107 4.89 8.10 -18.94
N ILE A 108 3.72 8.14 -18.28
CA ILE A 108 2.56 7.31 -18.67
C ILE A 108 2.09 7.66 -20.08
N LYS A 109 2.00 8.96 -20.42
CA LYS A 109 1.60 9.39 -21.77
C LYS A 109 2.58 8.93 -22.84
N ALA A 110 3.88 8.96 -22.56
CA ALA A 110 4.91 8.59 -23.52
C ALA A 110 4.99 7.08 -23.77
N ASN A 111 4.89 6.27 -22.71
CA ASN A 111 5.15 4.82 -22.80
C ASN A 111 3.85 3.99 -22.83
N HIS A 112 2.78 4.50 -22.22
CA HIS A 112 1.53 3.77 -21.97
C HIS A 112 0.31 4.53 -22.50
N PHE A 113 0.45 5.18 -23.66
CA PHE A 113 -0.58 6.04 -24.25
C PHE A 113 -1.91 5.33 -24.47
N LYS A 114 -1.88 4.08 -24.98
CA LYS A 114 -3.08 3.27 -25.22
C LYS A 114 -3.86 3.05 -23.92
N TRP A 115 -3.16 2.68 -22.84
CA TRP A 115 -3.77 2.51 -21.52
C TRP A 115 -4.33 3.84 -21.00
N PHE A 116 -3.58 4.92 -21.14
CA PHE A 116 -4.01 6.26 -20.73
C PHE A 116 -5.32 6.68 -21.42
N GLN A 117 -5.45 6.44 -22.72
CA GLN A 117 -6.68 6.76 -23.46
C GLN A 117 -7.86 5.90 -23.02
N ILE A 118 -7.68 4.59 -22.85
CA ILE A 118 -8.74 3.70 -22.36
C ILE A 118 -9.17 4.12 -20.95
N TYR A 119 -8.21 4.44 -20.08
CA TYR A 119 -8.46 4.87 -18.72
C TYR A 119 -9.29 6.16 -18.65
N LEU A 120 -9.00 7.14 -19.50
CA LEU A 120 -9.78 8.40 -19.53
C LEU A 120 -11.18 8.21 -20.12
N LYS A 121 -11.35 7.35 -21.13
CA LYS A 121 -12.66 7.06 -21.73
C LYS A 121 -13.66 6.44 -20.75
N ASP A 122 -13.18 5.69 -19.76
CA ASP A 122 -14.00 5.08 -18.71
C ASP A 122 -14.49 6.11 -17.66
N LYS A 123 -14.00 7.35 -17.67
CA LYS A 123 -14.32 8.36 -16.65
C LYS A 123 -15.40 9.32 -17.11
N LYS A 124 -16.12 9.86 -16.13
CA LYS A 124 -17.26 10.77 -16.33
C LYS A 124 -16.89 12.04 -17.10
N SER A 125 -15.70 12.58 -16.85
CA SER A 125 -15.15 13.73 -17.58
C SER A 125 -13.63 13.61 -17.68
N GLU A 126 -13.04 14.28 -18.66
CA GLU A 126 -11.59 14.27 -18.86
C GLU A 126 -10.85 14.87 -17.64
N GLU A 127 -11.35 15.98 -17.09
CA GLU A 127 -10.83 16.63 -15.88
C GLU A 127 -10.87 15.70 -14.66
N SER A 128 -12.00 15.00 -14.46
CA SER A 128 -12.15 14.01 -13.40
C SER A 128 -11.18 12.84 -13.59
N GLY A 129 -10.97 12.41 -14.83
CA GLY A 129 -10.01 11.37 -15.19
C GLY A 129 -8.57 11.76 -14.90
N TYR A 130 -8.16 12.99 -15.24
CA TYR A 130 -6.84 13.51 -14.90
C TYR A 130 -6.63 13.65 -13.40
N ALA A 131 -7.63 14.16 -12.65
CA ALA A 131 -7.55 14.24 -11.20
C ALA A 131 -7.43 12.85 -10.56
N ALA A 132 -8.18 11.86 -11.05
CA ALA A 132 -8.07 10.48 -10.61
C ALA A 132 -6.69 9.88 -10.93
N LEU A 133 -6.13 10.17 -12.11
CA LEU A 133 -4.79 9.73 -12.50
C LEU A 133 -3.69 10.35 -11.63
N MET A 134 -3.82 11.64 -11.32
CA MET A 134 -2.93 12.34 -10.39
C MET A 134 -2.91 11.65 -9.02
N ASN A 135 -4.10 11.32 -8.50
CA ASN A 135 -4.25 10.59 -7.24
C ASN A 135 -3.65 9.18 -7.28
N LEU A 136 -3.79 8.45 -8.40
CA LEU A 136 -3.15 7.15 -8.60
C LEU A 136 -1.63 7.25 -8.51
N CYS A 137 -1.06 8.23 -9.20
CA CYS A 137 0.38 8.48 -9.17
C CYS A 137 0.88 8.84 -7.76
N GLN A 138 0.15 9.71 -7.04
CA GLN A 138 0.50 10.06 -5.65
C GLN A 138 0.42 8.86 -4.70
N ARG A 139 -0.62 8.04 -4.81
CA ARG A 139 -0.76 6.82 -3.98
C ARG A 139 0.34 5.81 -4.27
N LEU A 140 0.72 5.63 -5.53
CA LEU A 140 1.86 4.81 -5.91
C LEU A 140 3.14 5.34 -5.26
N ALA A 141 3.37 6.65 -5.33
CA ALA A 141 4.52 7.29 -4.72
C ALA A 141 4.60 7.00 -3.21
N VAL A 142 3.52 7.25 -2.47
CA VAL A 142 3.46 6.98 -1.02
C VAL A 142 3.69 5.50 -0.71
N ARG A 143 3.05 4.59 -1.45
CA ARG A 143 3.18 3.14 -1.26
C ARG A 143 4.63 2.68 -1.39
N HIS A 144 5.38 3.25 -2.33
CA HIS A 144 6.79 2.91 -2.59
C HIS A 144 7.79 3.77 -1.80
N GLY A 145 7.33 4.47 -0.75
CA GLY A 145 8.19 5.25 0.15
C GLY A 145 8.69 6.58 -0.43
N PHE A 146 8.06 7.07 -1.50
CA PHE A 146 8.36 8.39 -2.05
C PHE A 146 7.59 9.47 -1.29
N LEU A 147 8.22 10.02 -0.26
CA LEU A 147 7.70 11.20 0.43
C LEU A 147 8.09 12.49 -0.30
N GLN A 148 7.21 13.49 -0.23
CA GLN A 148 7.52 14.85 -0.63
C GLN A 148 8.65 15.37 0.26
N LYS A 149 9.74 15.85 -0.35
CA LYS A 149 10.81 16.54 0.37
C LYS A 149 10.46 18.02 0.41
N THR A 150 10.25 18.57 1.60
CA THR A 150 10.24 20.02 1.79
C THR A 150 11.68 20.53 1.70
N ALA A 151 11.88 21.59 0.94
CA ALA A 151 13.14 22.32 0.96
C ALA A 151 13.39 22.78 2.40
N SER A 152 14.58 22.52 2.92
CA SER A 152 15.03 23.03 4.20
C SER A 152 16.32 23.78 3.90
N GLU A 153 16.49 24.95 4.50
CA GLU A 153 17.62 25.85 4.28
C GLU A 153 18.98 25.18 4.57
N THR A 154 18.98 24.12 5.39
CA THR A 154 20.18 23.32 5.71
C THR A 154 20.61 22.35 4.61
N LYS A 155 19.79 22.11 3.57
CA LYS A 155 20.05 21.11 2.53
C LYS A 155 20.73 21.73 1.31
N GLN A 156 22.03 21.48 1.16
CA GLN A 156 22.81 21.87 -0.02
C GLN A 156 22.52 20.99 -1.24
N ARG A 157 22.85 21.50 -2.45
CA ARG A 157 22.75 20.70 -3.67
C ARG A 157 23.75 19.54 -3.62
N SER A 158 23.34 18.38 -4.14
CA SER A 158 24.15 17.15 -4.19
C SER A 158 25.56 17.37 -4.79
N ILE A 159 25.68 18.26 -5.78
CA ILE A 159 26.95 18.61 -6.42
C ILE A 159 27.89 19.34 -5.45
N GLU A 160 27.38 20.32 -4.71
CA GLU A 160 28.14 21.06 -3.67
C GLU A 160 28.56 20.10 -2.54
N LEU A 161 27.65 19.21 -2.14
CA LEU A 161 27.90 18.18 -1.13
C LEU A 161 28.99 17.18 -1.55
N LYS A 162 29.08 16.80 -2.82
CA LYS A 162 30.17 15.94 -3.34
C LYS A 162 31.53 16.65 -3.24
N GLY A 163 31.58 17.95 -3.51
CA GLY A 163 32.78 18.77 -3.32
C GLY A 163 33.22 18.79 -1.86
N VAL A 164 32.31 19.14 -0.95
CA VAL A 164 32.58 19.18 0.50
C VAL A 164 32.99 17.80 1.04
N LYS A 165 32.31 16.72 0.61
CA LYS A 165 32.68 15.35 0.98
C LYS A 165 34.07 14.97 0.49
N ARG A 166 34.46 15.32 -0.74
CA ARG A 166 35.83 15.05 -1.24
C ARG A 166 36.88 15.79 -0.43
N VAL A 167 36.67 17.07 -0.13
CA VAL A 167 37.59 17.87 0.69
C VAL A 167 37.69 17.32 2.11
N PHE A 168 36.56 16.95 2.72
CA PHE A 168 36.53 16.34 4.05
C PHE A 168 37.26 14.99 4.08
N ILE A 169 37.01 14.11 3.11
CA ILE A 169 37.68 12.80 2.98
C ILE A 169 39.19 13.01 2.82
N SER A 170 39.62 13.91 1.94
CA SER A 170 41.04 14.23 1.74
C SER A 170 41.69 14.75 3.02
N LYS A 171 41.03 15.67 3.73
CA LYS A 171 41.52 16.20 5.02
C LYS A 171 41.61 15.13 6.09
N TYR A 172 40.62 14.24 6.18
CA TYR A 172 40.59 13.15 7.15
C TYR A 172 41.67 12.10 6.89
N ILE A 173 41.86 11.69 5.62
CA ILE A 173 42.92 10.75 5.23
C ILE A 173 44.30 11.37 5.52
N ASN A 174 44.54 12.61 5.11
CA ASN A 174 45.83 13.28 5.34
C ASN A 174 46.13 13.45 6.84
N ASN A 175 45.13 13.80 7.66
CA ASN A 175 45.32 13.99 9.10
C ASN A 175 45.44 12.66 9.88
N THR A 176 44.93 11.55 9.32
CA THR A 176 45.06 10.20 9.90
C THR A 176 46.41 9.58 9.52
N VAL A 177 46.87 9.77 8.28
CA VAL A 177 48.18 9.26 7.82
C VAL A 177 49.34 9.98 8.53
N ILE A 178 49.26 11.29 8.76
CA ILE A 178 50.29 12.04 9.51
C ILE A 178 50.38 11.57 10.98
N ARG A 179 49.27 11.13 11.60
CA ARG A 179 49.25 10.65 12.99
C ARG A 179 49.74 9.22 13.20
N ILE A 180 49.88 8.41 12.15
CA ILE A 180 50.40 7.03 12.24
C ILE A 180 51.92 6.99 12.01
N CYS A 181 52.49 8.03 11.40
CA CYS A 181 53.92 8.12 11.06
C CYS A 181 54.76 8.99 12.04
N GLN A 182 54.24 9.35 13.21
CA GLN A 182 54.99 9.94 14.33
C GLN A 182 55.03 8.95 15.50
#